data_AF-A0A1K1PJ54-F1
#
_entry.id   AF-A0A1K1PJ54-F1
#
_cell.length_a   1.000
_cell.length_b   1.000
_cell.length_c   1.000
_cell.angle_alpha   90.00
_cell.angle_beta   90.00
_cell.angle_gamma   90.00
#
_symmetry.space_group_name_H-M   'P 1'
#
loop_
_entity.id
_entity.type
_entity.pdbx_description
1 polymer ?
#
loop_
_entity_poly.entity_id
_entity_poly.type
_entity_poly.pdbx_seq_one_letter_code
_entity_poly.pdbx_strand_id
1 'polypeptide(L)' 'MKKEFLANLAEILEVKETDITPDMKLGEKVWDSLALLAVAAAFDSIYDKVIPVKTIGKCNTVQELLDLVEEDD' A
#
# COMPACT_ATOMS: atom_id res chain seq x y z
N MET A 1 8.12 7.81 7.43
CA MET A 1 7.22 6.64 7.41
C MET A 1 6.08 6.84 6.42
N LYS A 2 4.99 7.56 6.73
CA LYS A 2 3.82 7.69 5.80
C LYS A 2 4.15 8.20 4.38
N LYS A 3 4.97 9.26 4.27
CA LYS A 3 5.37 9.80 2.95
C LYS A 3 6.23 8.83 2.13
N GLU A 4 7.11 8.08 2.79
CA GLU A 4 7.99 7.10 2.13
C GLU A 4 7.20 5.88 1.64
N PHE A 5 6.21 5.44 2.42
CA PHE A 5 5.29 4.41 1.98
C PHE A 5 4.47 4.83 0.75
N LEU A 6 3.95 6.07 0.74
CA LEU A 6 3.20 6.59 -0.40
C LEU A 6 4.07 6.73 -1.66
N ALA A 7 5.34 7.11 -1.50
CA ALA A 7 6.30 7.16 -2.61
C ALA A 7 6.55 5.76 -3.19
N ASN A 8 6.88 4.77 -2.33
CA ASN A 8 7.04 3.39 -2.75
C ASN A 8 5.77 2.83 -3.39
N LEU A 9 4.59 3.15 -2.84
CA LEU A 9 3.31 2.73 -3.39
C LEU A 9 3.10 3.31 -4.79
N ALA A 10 3.41 4.59 -5.01
CA ALA A 10 3.34 5.20 -6.34
C ALA A 10 4.25 4.49 -7.34
N GLU A 11 5.48 4.17 -6.94
CA GLU A 11 6.43 3.41 -7.78
C GLU A 11 5.93 2.00 -8.09
N ILE A 12 5.42 1.27 -7.08
CA ILE A 12 4.88 -0.09 -7.24
C ILE A 12 3.67 -0.12 -8.19
N LEU A 13 2.81 0.89 -8.09
CA LEU A 13 1.62 1.02 -8.92
C LEU A 13 1.90 1.67 -10.29
N GLU A 14 3.15 2.04 -10.55
CA GLU A 14 3.60 2.73 -11.77
C GLU A 14 2.78 4.01 -12.07
N VAL A 15 2.40 4.73 -11.00
CA VAL A 15 1.69 6.01 -11.07
C VAL A 15 2.53 7.12 -10.44
N LYS A 16 2.08 8.37 -10.57
CA LYS A 16 2.75 9.49 -9.90
C LYS A 16 2.29 9.57 -8.45
N GLU A 17 3.19 10.02 -7.57
CA GLU A 17 2.86 10.33 -6.17
C GLU A 17 1.69 11.31 -6.04
N THR A 18 1.53 12.22 -7.02
CA THR A 18 0.42 13.20 -7.06
C THR A 18 -0.95 12.57 -7.35
N ASP A 19 -0.98 11.38 -7.94
CA ASP A 19 -2.21 10.63 -8.22
C ASP A 19 -2.62 9.75 -7.03
N ILE A 20 -1.69 9.47 -6.11
CA ILE A 20 -1.98 8.74 -4.87
C ILE A 20 -2.79 9.65 -3.94
N THR A 21 -4.09 9.37 -3.88
CA THR A 21 -5.04 10.05 -2.98
C THR A 21 -5.70 9.02 -2.06
N PRO A 22 -6.12 9.37 -0.83
CA PRO A 22 -6.80 8.44 0.07
C PRO A 22 -8.01 7.74 -0.57
N ASP A 23 -8.76 8.47 -1.40
CA ASP A 23 -9.92 7.98 -2.15
C ASP A 23 -9.57 7.17 -3.42
N MET A 24 -8.29 7.09 -3.79
CA MET A 24 -7.85 6.32 -4.96
C MET A 24 -8.21 4.85 -4.76
N LYS A 25 -8.90 4.28 -5.76
CA LYS A 25 -9.35 2.89 -5.73
C LYS A 25 -8.21 1.94 -6.11
N LEU A 26 -7.85 1.08 -5.18
CA LEU A 26 -6.91 -0.04 -5.32
C LEU A 26 -7.72 -1.33 -5.42
N GLY A 27 -8.46 -1.51 -6.50
CA GLY A 27 -9.27 -2.72 -6.69
C GLY A 27 -8.45 -3.94 -7.12
N GLU A 28 -9.12 -5.08 -7.34
CA GLU A 28 -8.49 -6.31 -7.85
C GLU A 28 -7.66 -6.14 -9.14
N LYS A 29 -7.91 -5.08 -9.92
CA LYS A 29 -7.16 -4.76 -11.14
C LYS A 29 -5.81 -4.08 -10.89
N VAL A 30 -5.60 -3.54 -9.70
CA VAL A 30 -4.37 -2.84 -9.29
C VAL A 30 -3.45 -3.80 -8.54
N TRP A 31 -4.04 -4.78 -7.85
CA TRP A 31 -3.32 -5.78 -7.08
C TRP A 31 -2.91 -6.99 -7.91
N ASP A 32 -1.87 -6.83 -8.71
CA ASP A 32 -1.15 -7.97 -9.25
C ASP A 32 -0.30 -8.67 -8.18
N SER A 33 0.02 -9.95 -8.40
CA SER A 33 0.83 -10.75 -7.45
C SER A 33 2.16 -10.08 -7.09
N LEU A 34 2.76 -9.32 -8.01
CA LEU A 34 3.98 -8.56 -7.76
C LEU A 34 3.72 -7.32 -6.89
N ALA A 35 2.68 -6.55 -7.18
CA ALA A 35 2.32 -5.36 -6.40
C ALA A 35 2.01 -5.73 -4.94
N LEU A 36 1.27 -6.82 -4.72
CA LEU A 36 0.97 -7.33 -3.38
C LEU A 36 2.24 -7.69 -2.59
N LEU A 37 3.19 -8.37 -3.23
CA LEU A 37 4.45 -8.74 -2.59
C LEU A 37 5.33 -7.52 -2.31
N ALA A 38 5.39 -6.57 -3.24
CA ALA A 38 6.17 -5.35 -3.09
C ALA A 38 5.59 -4.46 -1.97
N VAL A 39 4.27 -4.31 -1.90
CA VAL A 39 3.61 -3.57 -0.81
C VAL A 39 3.87 -4.26 0.53
N ALA A 40 3.73 -5.59 0.62
CA ALA A 40 4.02 -6.33 1.85
C ALA A 40 5.47 -6.14 2.31
N ALA A 41 6.43 -6.16 1.39
CA ALA A 41 7.84 -5.88 1.68
C ALA A 41 8.07 -4.43 2.12
N ALA A 42 7.34 -3.47 1.55
CA ALA A 42 7.39 -2.07 1.97
C ALA A 42 6.84 -1.87 3.39
N PHE A 43 5.76 -2.57 3.75
CA PHE A 43 5.25 -2.59 5.13
C PHE A 43 6.29 -3.13 6.12
N ASP A 44 6.92 -4.26 5.78
CA ASP A 44 7.95 -4.88 6.61
C ASP A 44 9.18 -3.96 6.76
N SER A 45 9.66 -3.37 5.66
CA SER A 45 10.85 -2.53 5.69
C SER A 45 10.66 -1.16 6.36
N ILE A 46 9.48 -0.53 6.25
CA ILE A 46 9.25 0.84 6.74
C ILE A 46 8.68 0.83 8.16
N TYR A 47 7.88 -0.20 8.50
CA TYR A 47 7.13 -0.25 9.74
C TYR A 47 7.46 -1.48 10.60
N ASP A 48 8.39 -2.35 10.17
CA ASP A 48 8.72 -3.62 10.85
C ASP A 48 7.47 -4.51 11.03
N LYS A 49 6.52 -4.40 10.10
CA LYS A 49 5.21 -5.08 10.12
C LYS A 49 5.05 -6.04 8.97
N VAL A 50 4.85 -7.31 9.28
CA VAL A 50 4.54 -8.34 8.28
C VAL A 50 3.02 -8.40 8.05
N ILE A 51 2.54 -7.65 7.06
CA ILE A 51 1.13 -7.69 6.65
C ILE A 51 0.91 -8.79 5.59
N PRO A 52 -0.06 -9.70 5.75
CA PRO A 52 -0.37 -10.71 4.75
C PRO A 52 -0.86 -10.08 3.43
N VAL A 53 -0.36 -10.57 2.29
CA VAL A 53 -0.82 -10.14 0.94
C VAL A 53 -2.32 -10.26 0.73
N LYS A 54 -2.98 -11.21 1.43
CA LYS A 54 -4.45 -11.36 1.40
C LYS A 54 -5.19 -10.22 2.08
N THR A 55 -4.57 -9.56 3.07
CA THR A 55 -5.13 -8.39 3.74
C THR A 55 -4.96 -7.17 2.84
N ILE A 56 -3.77 -6.98 2.26
CA ILE A 56 -3.47 -5.92 1.29
C ILE A 56 -4.42 -6.00 0.09
N GLY A 57 -4.61 -7.19 -0.49
CA GLY A 57 -5.50 -7.39 -1.63
C GLY A 57 -7.00 -7.24 -1.32
N LYS A 58 -7.39 -7.07 -0.05
CA LYS A 58 -8.76 -6.73 0.34
C LYS A 58 -8.98 -5.22 0.49
N CYS A 59 -7.91 -4.43 0.60
CA CYS A 59 -7.98 -2.98 0.61
C CYS A 59 -8.41 -2.50 -0.77
N ASN A 60 -9.52 -1.77 -0.83
CA ASN A 60 -10.10 -1.21 -2.03
C ASN A 60 -9.68 0.25 -2.25
N THR A 61 -9.16 0.91 -1.23
CA THR A 61 -8.65 2.28 -1.31
C THR A 61 -7.27 2.44 -0.70
N VAL A 62 -6.56 3.50 -1.09
CA VAL A 62 -5.30 3.90 -0.43
C VAL A 62 -5.54 4.21 1.04
N GLN A 63 -6.69 4.78 1.41
CA GLN A 63 -7.00 5.03 2.82
C GLN A 63 -7.02 3.74 3.64
N GLU A 64 -7.65 2.67 3.14
CA GLU A 64 -7.65 1.38 3.84
C GLU A 64 -6.24 0.80 4.03
N LEU A 65 -5.31 1.05 3.09
CA LEU A 65 -3.90 0.71 3.31
C LEU A 65 -3.25 1.59 4.39
N LEU A 66 -3.58 2.88 4.39
CA LEU A 66 -3.04 3.82 5.37
C LEU A 66 -3.53 3.48 6.79
N ASP A 67 -4.77 3.02 6.94
CA ASP A 67 -5.31 2.53 8.20
C ASP A 67 -4.50 1.34 8.75
N LEU A 68 -4.05 0.41 7.89
CA LEU A 68 -3.20 -0.72 8.31
C LEU A 68 -1.86 -0.28 8.90
N VAL A 69 -1.39 0.90 8.54
CA VAL A 69 -0.16 1.48 9.08
C VAL A 69 -0.39 2.38 10.29
N GLU A 70 -1.53 3.05 10.38
CA GLU A 70 -1.90 3.92 11.50
C GLU A 70 -2.36 3.15 12.75
N GLU A 71 -2.68 1.86 12.67
CA GLU A 71 -3.09 1.03 13.85
C GLU A 71 -2.00 0.81 14.94
N ASP A 72 -0.76 1.33 14.79
CA ASP A 72 0.31 1.19 15.81
C ASP A 72 0.92 2.54 16.28
N ASP A 73 0.17 3.65 16.27
CA ASP A 73 0.56 4.90 16.98
C ASP A 73 -0.19 5.05 18.32
#